data_AF-A0A8X6H1I6-F1
#
_entry.id   AF-A0A8X6H1I6-F1
#
_cell.length_a   1.000
_cell.length_b   1.000
_cell.length_c   1.000
_cell.angle_alpha   90.00
_cell.angle_beta   90.00
_cell.angle_gamma   90.00
#
_symmetry.space_group_name_H-M   'P 1'
#
loop_
_entity.id
_entity.type
_entity.pdbx_description
1 polymer ?
#
loop_
_entity_poly.entity_id
_entity_poly.type
_entity_poly.pdbx_seq_one_letter_code
_entity_poly.pdbx_strand_id
1 'polypeptide(L)'
;MTVADGVMAVAASTSSIHVIDAENQNIKTMLMEISSRLSRLETRERSSSCGPAGRFHRRSPSRESGAHKHCWYHRRFKKHSTKCRKPCSFQTEN
;
A
#
# COMPACT_ATOMS: atom_id res chain seq x y z
N MET A 1 -68.81 11.59 -2.48
CA MET A 1 -67.38 11.85 -2.78
C MET A 1 -67.33 12.74 -3.99
N THR A 2 -66.83 13.96 -3.83
CA THR A 2 -66.69 14.91 -4.92
C THR A 2 -65.35 14.70 -5.63
N VAL A 3 -65.23 15.15 -6.88
CA VAL A 3 -63.97 15.06 -7.65
C VAL A 3 -62.81 15.75 -6.91
N ALA A 4 -63.10 16.81 -6.16
CA ALA A 4 -62.12 17.52 -5.33
C ALA A 4 -61.50 16.62 -4.23
N ASP A 5 -62.31 15.77 -3.59
CA ASP A 5 -61.82 14.82 -2.57
C ASP A 5 -60.85 13.80 -3.19
N GLY A 6 -61.12 13.36 -4.42
CA GLY A 6 -60.25 12.45 -5.17
C GLY A 6 -58.91 13.08 -5.55
N VAL A 7 -58.92 14.34 -5.98
CA VAL A 7 -57.68 15.08 -6.34
C VAL A 7 -56.79 15.27 -5.10
N MET A 8 -57.37 15.60 -3.95
CA MET A 8 -56.62 15.76 -2.69
C MET A 8 -55.99 14.43 -2.22
N ALA A 9 -56.72 13.32 -2.35
CA ALA A 9 -56.19 11.99 -1.99
C ALA A 9 -55.04 11.55 -2.91
N VAL A 10 -55.12 11.86 -4.21
CA VAL A 10 -54.03 11.59 -5.16
C VAL A 10 -52.82 12.47 -4.85
N ALA A 11 -53.01 13.77 -4.58
CA ALA A 11 -51.93 14.67 -4.20
C ALA A 11 -51.19 14.19 -2.94
N ALA A 12 -51.93 13.78 -1.90
CA ALA A 12 -51.33 13.18 -0.71
C ALA A 12 -50.51 11.93 -1.05
N SER A 13 -51.05 11.04 -1.88
CA SER A 13 -50.36 9.82 -2.32
C SER A 13 -49.08 10.12 -3.11
N THR A 14 -49.08 11.12 -4.00
CA THR A 14 -47.88 11.54 -4.74
C THR A 14 -46.78 12.06 -3.81
N SER A 15 -47.15 12.83 -2.77
CA SER A 15 -46.17 13.31 -1.80
C SER A 15 -45.50 12.17 -1.03
N SER A 16 -46.26 11.14 -0.63
CA SER A 16 -45.70 9.94 -0.01
C SER A 16 -44.77 9.17 -0.94
N ILE A 17 -45.11 9.07 -2.24
CA ILE A 17 -44.25 8.42 -3.25
C ILE A 17 -42.92 9.17 -3.37
N HIS A 18 -42.93 10.51 -3.37
CA HIS A 18 -41.69 11.30 -3.43
C HIS A 18 -40.80 11.10 -2.20
N VAL A 19 -41.39 10.98 -1.00
CA VAL A 19 -40.63 10.69 0.22
C VAL A 19 -39.99 9.30 0.14
N ILE A 20 -40.75 8.29 -0.29
CA ILE A 20 -40.24 6.93 -0.46
C ILE A 20 -39.12 6.88 -1.52
N ASP A 21 -39.23 7.64 -2.60
CA ASP A 21 -38.18 7.69 -3.62
C ASP A 21 -36.91 8.35 -3.06
N ALA A 22 -37.03 9.44 -2.30
CA ALA A 22 -35.90 10.09 -1.64
C ALA A 22 -35.19 9.14 -0.66
N GLU A 23 -35.93 8.38 0.14
CA GLU A 23 -35.38 7.36 1.04
C GLU A 23 -34.69 6.23 0.26
N ASN A 24 -35.28 5.77 -0.85
CA ASN A 24 -34.67 4.75 -1.71
C ASN A 24 -33.36 5.25 -2.34
N GLN A 25 -33.28 6.51 -2.76
CA GLN A 25 -32.04 7.10 -3.25
C GLN A 25 -30.98 7.13 -2.15
N ASN A 26 -31.37 7.55 -0.94
CA ASN A 26 -30.46 7.55 0.20
C ASN A 26 -29.92 6.14 0.50
N ILE A 27 -30.79 5.13 0.54
CA ILE A 27 -30.40 3.72 0.74
C ILE A 27 -29.43 3.25 -0.35
N LYS A 28 -29.71 3.55 -1.62
CA LYS A 28 -28.80 3.21 -2.74
C LYS A 28 -27.43 3.85 -2.57
N THR A 29 -27.36 5.11 -2.15
CA THR A 29 -26.07 5.79 -1.93
C THR A 29 -25.28 5.15 -0.79
N MET A 30 -25.93 4.81 0.33
CA MET A 30 -25.28 4.12 1.44
C MET A 30 -24.77 2.73 1.05
N LEU A 31 -25.54 1.97 0.26
CA LEU A 31 -25.11 0.67 -0.27
C LEU A 31 -23.85 0.81 -1.12
N MET A 32 -23.81 1.79 -2.03
CA MET A 32 -22.61 2.05 -2.85
C MET A 32 -21.40 2.41 -1.99
N GLU A 33 -21.57 3.24 -0.96
CA GLU A 33 -20.47 3.60 -0.06
C GLU A 33 -19.96 2.38 0.73
N ILE A 34 -20.86 1.57 1.27
CA ILE A 34 -20.51 0.35 2.00
C ILE A 34 -19.77 -0.63 1.10
N SER A 35 -20.28 -0.89 -0.11
CA SER A 35 -19.61 -1.76 -1.08
C SER A 35 -18.22 -1.25 -1.46
N SER A 36 -18.05 0.07 -1.65
CA SER A 36 -16.75 0.68 -1.91
C SER A 36 -15.78 0.49 -0.75
N ARG A 37 -16.24 0.71 0.50
CA ARG A 37 -15.43 0.48 1.70
C ARG A 37 -15.00 -0.99 1.85
N LEU A 38 -15.91 -1.93 1.59
CA LEU A 38 -15.62 -3.36 1.64
C LEU A 38 -14.57 -3.77 0.59
N SER A 39 -14.73 -3.34 -0.67
CA SER A 39 -13.75 -3.62 -1.72
C SER A 39 -12.34 -3.10 -1.38
N ARG A 40 -12.25 -1.92 -0.75
CA ARG A 40 -10.96 -1.37 -0.27
C ARG A 40 -10.36 -2.18 0.89
N LEU A 41 -11.18 -2.79 1.73
CA LEU A 41 -10.69 -3.67 2.81
C LEU A 41 -10.21 -5.01 2.25
N GLU A 42 -10.98 -5.64 1.36
CA GLU A 42 -10.59 -6.90 0.71
C GLU A 42 -9.27 -6.79 -0.05
N THR A 43 -9.05 -5.67 -0.76
CA THR A 43 -7.78 -5.40 -1.46
C THR A 43 -6.61 -5.17 -0.49
N ARG A 44 -6.85 -4.53 0.66
CA ARG A 44 -5.85 -4.33 1.71
C ARG A 44 -5.45 -5.65 2.38
N GLU A 45 -6.41 -6.54 2.64
CA GLU A 45 -6.12 -7.85 3.23
C GLU A 45 -5.26 -8.72 2.30
N ARG A 46 -5.56 -8.71 0.99
CA ARG A 46 -4.71 -9.39 -0.02
C ARG A 46 -3.30 -8.82 -0.14
N SER A 47 -3.12 -7.54 0.19
CA SER A 47 -1.81 -6.88 0.17
C SER A 47 -1.02 -7.07 1.46
N SER A 48 -1.70 -7.44 2.57
CA SER A 48 -1.08 -7.60 3.89
C SER A 48 -0.33 -8.92 4.09
N SER A 49 -0.47 -9.88 3.16
CA SER A 49 0.34 -11.10 3.11
C SER A 49 1.76 -10.87 2.56
N CYS A 50 2.05 -9.68 2.03
CA CYS A 50 3.42 -9.18 1.97
C CYS A 50 3.79 -8.65 3.37
N GLY A 51 4.23 -9.56 4.24
CA GLY A 51 4.91 -9.20 5.49
C GLY A 51 6.09 -8.25 5.23
N PRO A 52 6.77 -7.73 6.27
CA PRO A 52 7.93 -6.87 6.10
C PRO A 52 9.13 -7.63 5.51
N ALA A 53 9.05 -8.03 4.24
CA ALA A 53 10.11 -8.62 3.43
C ALA A 53 11.17 -7.58 3.03
N GLY A 54 11.14 -6.38 3.61
CA GLY A 54 12.04 -5.27 3.31
C GLY A 54 13.02 -4.90 4.43
N ARG A 55 12.99 -5.54 5.60
CA ARG A 55 13.90 -5.19 6.72
C ARG A 55 14.93 -6.25 7.11
N PHE A 56 14.95 -7.38 6.40
CA PHE A 56 16.09 -8.30 6.47
C PHE A 56 17.04 -8.01 5.30
N HIS A 57 17.68 -6.85 5.32
CA HIS A 57 19.01 -6.77 4.71
C HIS A 57 19.95 -7.61 5.58
N ARG A 58 19.85 -8.94 5.51
CA ARG A 58 20.96 -9.80 5.90
C ARG A 58 22.09 -9.39 4.97
N ARG A 59 22.99 -8.53 5.48
CA ARG A 59 24.29 -8.30 4.84
C ARG A 59 24.83 -9.69 4.53
N SER A 60 25.13 -9.96 3.26
CA SER A 60 25.61 -11.27 2.82
C SER A 60 26.71 -11.76 3.76
N PRO A 61 26.74 -13.07 4.12
CA PRO A 61 27.77 -13.65 4.97
C PRO A 61 29.20 -13.43 4.47
N SER A 62 29.39 -12.94 3.24
CA SER A 62 30.69 -12.54 2.67
C SER A 62 31.45 -11.44 3.45
N ARG A 63 30.89 -10.92 4.56
CA ARG A 63 31.66 -10.12 5.54
C ARG A 63 32.22 -10.96 6.69
N GLU A 64 32.31 -12.27 6.53
CA GLU A 64 33.13 -13.11 7.38
C GLU A 64 34.57 -12.59 7.32
N SER A 65 34.90 -11.87 8.37
CA SER A 65 36.08 -11.04 8.51
C SER A 65 37.25 -11.95 8.90
N GLY A 66 37.63 -12.88 8.00
CA GLY A 66 38.57 -13.94 8.36
C GLY A 66 39.51 -14.48 7.26
N ALA A 67 39.33 -14.17 5.97
CA ALA A 67 40.14 -14.81 4.92
C ALA A 67 40.64 -13.89 3.79
N HIS A 68 40.54 -12.56 3.95
CA HIS A 68 41.02 -11.65 2.91
C HIS A 68 42.38 -11.05 3.31
N LYS A 69 43.43 -11.44 2.58
CA LYS A 69 44.80 -10.93 2.74
C LYS A 69 44.90 -9.41 2.58
N HIS A 70 43.92 -8.75 1.94
CA HIS A 70 43.95 -7.33 1.64
C HIS A 70 42.64 -6.63 2.03
N CYS A 71 42.71 -5.31 2.26
CA CYS A 71 41.54 -4.51 2.64
C CYS A 71 40.50 -4.43 1.51
N TRP A 72 39.26 -4.06 1.85
CA TRP A 72 38.16 -3.95 0.89
C TRP A 72 38.50 -3.08 -0.33
N TYR A 73 39.22 -1.98 -0.12
CA TYR A 73 39.62 -1.08 -1.20
C TYR A 73 40.61 -1.75 -2.17
N HIS A 74 41.63 -2.47 -1.69
CA HIS A 74 42.56 -3.20 -2.56
C HIS A 74 41.91 -4.43 -3.22
N ARG A 75 40.94 -5.06 -2.56
CA ARG A 75 40.15 -6.13 -3.20
C ARG A 75 39.35 -5.61 -4.40
N ARG A 76 38.79 -4.40 -4.31
CA ARG A 76 37.95 -3.81 -5.36
C ARG A 76 38.74 -3.07 -6.43
N PHE A 77 39.74 -2.30 -6.04
CA PHE A 77 40.44 -1.34 -6.91
C PHE A 77 41.91 -1.71 -7.17
N LYS A 78 42.43 -2.76 -6.52
CA LYS A 78 43.84 -3.20 -6.64
C LYS A 78 44.79 -2.01 -6.44
N LYS A 79 45.82 -1.87 -7.30
CA LYS A 79 46.80 -0.77 -7.27
C LYS A 79 46.22 0.64 -7.40
N HIS A 80 44.95 0.79 -7.80
CA HIS A 80 44.30 2.10 -7.98
C HIS A 80 43.53 2.57 -6.73
N SER A 81 43.71 1.92 -5.58
CA SER A 81 43.04 2.31 -4.34
C SER A 81 43.65 3.58 -3.70
N THR A 82 42.94 4.70 -3.78
CA THR A 82 43.33 5.96 -3.10
C THR A 82 42.88 6.04 -1.64
N LYS A 83 42.02 5.13 -1.18
CA LYS A 83 41.37 5.17 0.15
C LYS A 83 41.83 4.04 1.09
N CYS A 84 42.98 3.42 0.83
CA CYS A 84 43.52 2.40 1.72
C CYS A 84 43.94 3.01 3.07
N ARG A 85 43.62 2.32 4.18
CA ARG A 85 44.07 2.66 5.53
C ARG A 85 44.81 1.47 6.15
N LYS A 86 45.82 1.75 6.98
CA LYS A 86 46.56 0.72 7.73
C LYS A 86 45.65 0.11 8.81
N PRO A 87 45.79 -1.20 9.13
CA PRO A 87 46.78 -2.14 8.62
C PRO A 87 46.32 -2.88 7.34
N CYS A 88 47.03 -2.69 6.23
CA CYS A 88 46.81 -3.43 4.98
C CYS A 88 48.16 -3.89 4.43
N SER A 89 48.28 -5.18 4.10
CA SER A 89 49.51 -5.82 3.63
C SER A 89 49.64 -5.88 2.09
N PHE A 90 48.90 -5.02 1.37
CA PHE A 90 49.01 -4.98 -0.09
C PHE A 90 50.34 -4.33 -0.51
N GLN A 91 51.16 -5.06 -1.27
CA GLN A 91 52.40 -4.58 -1.86
C GLN A 91 52.20 -4.45 -3.37
N THR A 92 52.44 -3.27 -3.93
CA THR A 92 52.50 -3.09 -5.38
C THR A 92 53.87 -3.56 -5.83
N GLU A 93 53.94 -4.70 -6.51
CA GLU A 93 55.18 -5.22 -7.09
C GLU A 93 55.70 -4.24 -8.14
N ASN A 94 57.01 -3.95 -8.09
CA ASN A 94 57.71 -2.95 -8.89
C ASN A 94 58.09 -3.50 -10.28
#